data_AF-A0A101I0V0-F1
#
_entry.id   AF-A0A101I0V0-F1
#
_cell.length_a   1.000
_cell.length_b   1.000
_cell.length_c   1.000
_cell.angle_alpha   90.00
_cell.angle_beta   90.00
_cell.angle_gamma   90.00
#
_symmetry.space_group_name_H-M   'P 1'
#
loop_
_entity.id
_entity.type
_entity.pdbx_description
1 polymer ?
#
loop_
_entity_poly.entity_id
_entity_poly.type
_entity_poly.pdbx_seq_one_letter_code
_entity_poly.pdbx_strand_id
1 'polypeptide(L)'
;MKKLFKISFFFFLIFLFISNFSFEVKKKELLKESEKFGIKDWAKFIIENSDEVDIFNYNRDNFIFNLLSIKKNLEKVEWKDKIDDSLLFHYVIPLRVSQEPVENFYKVYGDTIFELVKGLSMKDAVLKINEWCYTKMEYKPTEPYDQNATTTIKRGFGRCEEMMILFIKALRSVGIPSREVYTPYWPFTNSNHAWCEVWIDGKWYFLGGGEPSDLDNTWFKDEVKRTGIVLSPVFGKGEKGYELLNVSKNYFEPVKLKIFSEENTIVSASVFNFAGLLPIFLDTLKDSLTFELGKNSYFIFGYKNGKLDYHIVDLFLDTSITLNLTKDFVEDTSFFLRVSSVVKQKDETFYKPNFDSLNIIRKSNFERLEFSGDTEDSLFNTILKNSRGNYEKILSFYEKLNSSEKEILKIFLKNFSPKDLVSLDTNGLYRELKSLKYPISGIDDSITENYLIKQRIHYEPISFYRDKLSKYFKKFKDVDDEKSFENVYRWVERNIKDESSKNFYKTMKTPLETFTLKKGSELERYILVVAIMKSLNIPSKLNYDMRMVSYFGKDGWKD
;
A
#
# COMPACT_ATOMS: atom_id res chain seq x y z
N MET A 1 -19.00 -7.49 -41.16
CA MET A 1 -18.34 -6.64 -40.16
C MET A 1 -19.28 -5.75 -39.32
N LYS A 2 -20.22 -4.97 -39.90
CA LYS A 2 -21.10 -4.06 -39.11
C LYS A 2 -22.09 -4.74 -38.12
N LYS A 3 -22.53 -5.98 -38.35
CA LYS A 3 -23.41 -6.73 -37.42
C LYS A 3 -22.68 -7.29 -36.18
N LEU A 4 -21.43 -7.73 -36.31
CA LEU A 4 -20.62 -8.20 -35.17
C LEU A 4 -20.22 -7.05 -34.23
N PHE A 5 -19.99 -5.85 -34.77
CA PHE A 5 -19.67 -4.67 -33.97
C PHE A 5 -20.85 -4.22 -33.09
N LYS A 6 -22.09 -4.28 -33.60
CA LYS A 6 -23.29 -3.93 -32.81
C LYS A 6 -23.58 -4.91 -31.67
N ILE A 7 -23.36 -6.20 -31.88
CA ILE A 7 -23.58 -7.23 -30.84
C ILE A 7 -22.52 -7.09 -29.73
N SER A 8 -21.25 -6.90 -30.09
CA SER A 8 -20.18 -6.71 -29.09
C SER A 8 -20.35 -5.42 -28.28
N PHE A 9 -20.80 -4.34 -28.91
CA PHE A 9 -21.09 -3.07 -28.24
C PHE A 9 -22.28 -3.17 -27.27
N PHE A 10 -23.31 -3.94 -27.65
CA PHE A 10 -24.50 -4.15 -26.81
C PHE A 10 -24.19 -5.02 -25.58
N PHE A 11 -23.39 -6.08 -25.72
CA PHE A 11 -22.92 -6.87 -24.57
C PHE A 11 -21.99 -6.09 -23.64
N PHE A 12 -21.15 -5.20 -24.19
CA PHE A 12 -20.28 -4.33 -23.41
C PHE A 12 -21.08 -3.32 -22.57
N LEU A 13 -22.08 -2.66 -23.17
CA LEU A 13 -23.00 -1.77 -22.45
C LEU A 13 -23.80 -2.49 -21.37
N ILE A 14 -24.32 -3.69 -21.65
CA ILE A 14 -25.06 -4.49 -20.67
C ILE A 14 -24.16 -4.89 -19.49
N PHE A 15 -22.91 -5.31 -19.72
CA PHE A 15 -21.99 -5.69 -18.64
C PHE A 15 -21.46 -4.50 -17.83
N LEU A 16 -21.20 -3.36 -18.46
CA LEU A 16 -20.91 -2.10 -17.76
C LEU A 16 -22.09 -1.66 -16.89
N PHE A 17 -23.31 -1.81 -17.40
CA PHE A 17 -24.52 -1.53 -16.64
C PHE A 17 -24.69 -2.49 -15.47
N ILE A 18 -24.44 -3.80 -15.65
CA ILE A 18 -24.52 -4.82 -14.60
C ILE A 18 -23.43 -4.61 -13.52
N SER A 19 -22.20 -4.24 -13.90
CA SER A 19 -21.11 -4.01 -12.94
C SER A 19 -21.32 -2.75 -12.10
N ASN A 20 -21.71 -1.62 -12.72
CA ASN A 20 -22.10 -0.41 -11.98
C ASN A 20 -23.34 -0.66 -11.10
N PHE A 21 -24.32 -1.43 -11.60
CA PHE A 21 -25.49 -1.82 -10.81
C PHE A 21 -25.09 -2.69 -9.61
N SER A 22 -24.17 -3.64 -9.78
CA SER A 22 -23.65 -4.49 -8.70
C SER A 22 -22.93 -3.68 -7.61
N PHE A 23 -22.25 -2.59 -7.99
CA PHE A 23 -21.52 -1.75 -7.04
C PHE A 23 -22.46 -0.89 -6.18
N GLU A 24 -23.43 -0.25 -6.81
CA GLU A 24 -24.46 0.53 -6.10
C GLU A 24 -25.34 -0.35 -5.21
N VAL A 25 -25.63 -1.59 -5.63
CA VAL A 25 -26.29 -2.60 -4.79
C VAL A 25 -25.44 -2.88 -3.56
N LYS A 26 -24.14 -3.13 -3.73
CA LYS A 26 -23.22 -3.42 -2.61
C LYS A 26 -23.15 -2.27 -1.60
N LYS A 27 -23.05 -1.02 -2.05
CA LYS A 27 -23.11 0.16 -1.17
C LYS A 27 -24.40 0.18 -0.36
N LYS A 28 -25.55 -0.01 -1.02
CA LYS A 28 -26.87 -0.01 -0.36
C LYS A 28 -26.99 -1.14 0.67
N GLU A 29 -26.47 -2.32 0.37
CA GLU A 29 -26.44 -3.45 1.31
C GLU A 29 -25.60 -3.14 2.55
N LEU A 30 -24.39 -2.61 2.37
CA LEU A 30 -23.53 -2.21 3.49
C LEU A 30 -24.21 -1.14 4.35
N LEU A 31 -24.77 -0.09 3.74
CA LEU A 31 -25.47 0.98 4.47
C LEU A 31 -26.70 0.47 5.23
N LYS A 32 -27.50 -0.38 4.60
CA LYS A 32 -28.68 -1.00 5.24
C LYS A 32 -28.28 -1.90 6.40
N GLU A 33 -27.15 -2.59 6.30
CA GLU A 33 -26.63 -3.40 7.40
C GLU A 33 -26.11 -2.52 8.54
N SER A 34 -25.34 -1.47 8.23
CA SER A 34 -24.83 -0.49 9.20
C SER A 34 -25.94 0.23 9.98
N GLU A 35 -27.08 0.48 9.34
CA GLU A 35 -28.26 1.09 9.97
C GLU A 35 -28.81 0.24 11.13
N LYS A 36 -28.78 -1.10 11.00
CA LYS A 36 -29.24 -2.01 12.07
C LYS A 36 -28.43 -1.89 13.36
N PHE A 37 -27.22 -1.37 13.29
CA PHE A 37 -26.31 -1.23 14.42
C PHE A 37 -26.04 0.24 14.81
N GLY A 38 -26.76 1.19 14.21
CA GLY A 38 -26.60 2.62 14.49
C GLY A 38 -25.19 3.14 14.16
N ILE A 39 -24.60 2.66 13.05
CA ILE A 39 -23.31 3.12 12.52
C ILE A 39 -23.42 3.56 11.05
N LYS A 40 -24.63 3.93 10.62
CA LYS A 40 -24.93 4.29 9.22
C LYS A 40 -24.09 5.46 8.74
N ASP A 41 -23.92 6.50 9.56
CA ASP A 41 -23.18 7.70 9.17
C ASP A 41 -21.67 7.43 9.05
N TRP A 42 -21.12 6.61 9.95
CA TRP A 42 -19.73 6.14 9.86
C TRP A 42 -19.49 5.35 8.58
N ALA A 43 -20.39 4.41 8.28
CA ALA A 43 -20.30 3.61 7.07
C ALA A 43 -20.46 4.44 5.80
N LYS A 44 -21.39 5.41 5.80
CA LYS A 44 -21.59 6.35 4.70
C LYS A 44 -20.33 7.15 4.43
N PHE A 45 -19.73 7.75 5.46
CA PHE A 45 -18.50 8.51 5.32
C PHE A 45 -17.36 7.68 4.73
N ILE A 46 -17.14 6.45 5.20
CA ILE A 46 -16.09 5.59 4.62
C ILE A 46 -16.41 5.29 3.15
N ILE A 47 -17.64 4.85 2.84
CA ILE A 47 -18.03 4.50 1.46
C ILE A 47 -17.91 5.69 0.50
N GLU A 48 -18.27 6.90 0.92
CA GLU A 48 -18.21 8.09 0.04
C GLU A 48 -16.77 8.52 -0.28
N ASN A 49 -15.81 8.14 0.57
CA ASN A 49 -14.40 8.55 0.44
C ASN A 49 -13.45 7.41 0.04
N SER A 50 -13.96 6.19 -0.12
CA SER A 50 -13.19 5.02 -0.57
C SER A 50 -13.19 4.86 -2.08
N ASP A 51 -12.09 4.32 -2.63
CA ASP A 51 -12.04 3.89 -4.02
C ASP A 51 -12.97 2.69 -4.29
N GLU A 52 -13.33 2.50 -5.57
CA GLU A 52 -14.20 1.38 -5.98
C GLU A 52 -13.63 0.01 -5.62
N VAL A 53 -12.30 -0.15 -5.64
CA VAL A 53 -11.64 -1.40 -5.25
C VAL A 53 -11.86 -1.74 -3.78
N ASP A 54 -11.91 -0.74 -2.90
CA ASP A 54 -12.15 -0.98 -1.48
C ASP A 54 -13.59 -1.38 -1.21
N ILE A 55 -14.54 -0.65 -1.78
CA ILE A 55 -15.96 -1.01 -1.67
C ILE A 55 -16.21 -2.39 -2.28
N PHE A 56 -15.53 -2.74 -3.38
CA PHE A 56 -15.56 -4.09 -3.95
C PHE A 56 -15.04 -5.17 -3.00
N ASN A 57 -14.13 -4.84 -2.08
CA ASN A 57 -13.57 -5.76 -1.09
C ASN A 57 -14.22 -5.70 0.30
N TYR A 58 -15.04 -4.69 0.58
CA TYR A 58 -15.77 -4.60 1.84
C TYR A 58 -16.78 -5.73 2.03
N ASN A 59 -16.81 -6.30 3.23
CA ASN A 59 -17.75 -7.33 3.63
C ASN A 59 -18.07 -7.15 5.12
N ARG A 60 -18.96 -7.99 5.65
CA ARG A 60 -19.38 -7.92 7.06
C ARG A 60 -18.19 -7.97 8.03
N ASP A 61 -17.16 -8.76 7.74
CA ASP A 61 -16.02 -8.94 8.64
C ASP A 61 -15.02 -7.79 8.64
N ASN A 62 -14.59 -7.32 7.46
CA ASN A 62 -13.57 -6.28 7.34
C ASN A 62 -14.13 -4.84 7.35
N PHE A 63 -15.45 -4.68 7.28
CA PHE A 63 -16.10 -3.37 7.27
C PHE A 63 -17.01 -3.20 8.48
N ILE A 64 -18.13 -3.93 8.54
CA ILE A 64 -19.16 -3.73 9.58
C ILE A 64 -18.61 -4.05 10.98
N PHE A 65 -18.03 -5.22 11.18
CA PHE A 65 -17.54 -5.60 12.50
C PHE A 65 -16.33 -4.80 12.97
N ASN A 66 -15.54 -4.25 12.04
CA ASN A 66 -14.49 -3.31 12.38
C ASN A 66 -15.06 -2.01 12.96
N LEU A 67 -16.02 -1.40 12.28
CA LEU A 67 -16.69 -0.18 12.77
C LEU A 67 -17.38 -0.41 14.12
N LEU A 68 -18.02 -1.57 14.30
CA LEU A 68 -18.63 -1.93 15.59
C LEU A 68 -17.62 -2.13 16.70
N SER A 69 -16.46 -2.72 16.40
CA SER A 69 -15.41 -2.90 17.39
C SER A 69 -14.82 -1.56 17.84
N ILE A 70 -14.58 -0.63 16.90
CA ILE A 70 -14.14 0.74 17.23
C ILE A 70 -15.18 1.42 18.12
N LYS A 71 -16.46 1.40 17.72
CA LYS A 71 -17.55 2.01 18.50
C LYS A 71 -17.63 1.43 19.91
N LYS A 72 -17.62 0.10 20.05
CA LYS A 72 -17.67 -0.61 21.33
C LYS A 72 -16.56 -0.17 22.28
N ASN A 73 -15.34 0.02 21.78
CA ASN A 73 -14.19 0.35 22.61
C ASN A 73 -14.11 1.85 22.92
N LEU A 74 -14.46 2.70 21.95
CA LEU A 74 -14.53 4.15 22.14
C LEU A 74 -15.48 4.51 23.30
N GLU A 75 -16.60 3.81 23.48
CA GLU A 75 -17.54 4.08 24.59
C GLU A 75 -16.98 3.78 25.99
N LYS A 76 -15.85 3.06 26.09
CA LYS A 76 -15.32 2.53 27.36
C LYS A 76 -14.02 3.17 27.82
N VAL A 77 -13.40 3.99 26.99
CA VAL A 77 -12.10 4.62 27.27
C VAL A 77 -12.29 5.98 27.95
N GLU A 78 -11.31 6.38 28.75
CA GLU A 78 -11.35 7.61 29.57
C GLU A 78 -11.40 8.91 28.73
N TRP A 79 -11.08 8.83 27.44
CA TRP A 79 -10.98 9.99 26.56
C TRP A 79 -12.13 10.13 25.56
N LYS A 80 -13.17 9.30 25.66
CA LYS A 80 -14.29 9.29 24.70
C LYS A 80 -14.90 10.68 24.47
N ASP A 81 -15.05 11.46 25.55
CA ASP A 81 -15.70 12.77 25.52
C ASP A 81 -14.79 13.87 24.93
N LYS A 82 -13.53 13.55 24.63
CA LYS A 82 -12.57 14.43 23.94
C LYS A 82 -12.55 14.24 22.43
N ILE A 83 -13.21 13.20 21.91
CA ILE A 83 -13.20 12.85 20.49
C ILE A 83 -14.41 13.48 19.81
N ASP A 84 -14.20 14.60 19.12
CA ASP A 84 -15.23 15.22 18.29
C ASP A 84 -15.42 14.48 16.95
N ASP A 85 -16.44 14.86 16.19
CA ASP A 85 -16.74 14.27 14.89
C ASP A 85 -15.56 14.38 13.91
N SER A 86 -14.84 15.51 13.90
CA SER A 86 -13.70 15.69 13.00
C SER A 86 -12.58 14.69 13.32
N LEU A 87 -12.26 14.49 14.60
CA LEU A 87 -11.28 13.51 15.07
C LEU A 87 -11.75 12.09 14.75
N LEU A 88 -13.02 11.80 15.01
CA LEU A 88 -13.63 10.50 14.80
C LEU A 88 -13.57 10.09 13.32
N PHE A 89 -14.13 10.90 12.43
CA PHE A 89 -14.31 10.59 11.02
C PHE A 89 -12.98 10.52 10.26
N HIS A 90 -12.04 11.45 10.53
CA HIS A 90 -10.80 11.54 9.74
C HIS A 90 -9.62 10.76 10.32
N TYR A 91 -9.62 10.44 11.62
CA TYR A 91 -8.42 9.94 12.31
C TYR A 91 -8.65 8.70 13.18
N VAL A 92 -9.91 8.27 13.36
CA VAL A 92 -10.24 7.06 14.15
C VAL A 92 -10.87 5.97 13.29
N ILE A 93 -11.99 6.25 12.61
CA ILE A 93 -12.74 5.23 11.86
C ILE A 93 -12.17 4.83 10.48
N PRO A 94 -11.22 5.55 9.83
CA PRO A 94 -10.65 5.09 8.57
C PRO A 94 -10.00 3.70 8.71
N LEU A 95 -10.46 2.77 7.86
CA LEU A 95 -10.10 1.35 7.94
C LEU A 95 -8.70 1.04 7.40
N ARG A 96 -8.18 1.93 6.55
CA ARG A 96 -6.81 1.91 6.04
C ARG A 96 -5.98 3.00 6.69
N VAL A 97 -4.68 2.74 6.75
CA VAL A 97 -3.68 3.72 7.16
C VAL A 97 -2.91 4.23 5.93
N SER A 98 -2.53 3.33 5.02
CA SER A 98 -1.83 3.61 3.75
C SER A 98 -2.50 2.77 2.63
N GLN A 99 -1.72 2.00 1.86
CA GLN A 99 -2.17 1.21 0.70
C GLN A 99 -2.36 -0.28 1.05
N GLU A 100 -2.29 -0.66 2.33
CA GLU A 100 -2.31 -2.04 2.80
C GLU A 100 -3.68 -2.71 2.62
N PRO A 101 -3.77 -3.97 2.14
CA PRO A 101 -5.05 -4.62 1.89
C PRO A 101 -6.05 -4.53 3.07
N VAL A 102 -7.33 -4.30 2.77
CA VAL A 102 -8.39 -4.26 3.78
C VAL A 102 -8.40 -5.54 4.64
N GLU A 103 -8.60 -5.38 5.94
CA GLU A 103 -8.51 -6.48 6.91
C GLU A 103 -9.53 -6.29 8.04
N ASN A 104 -9.70 -7.30 8.89
CA ASN A 104 -10.59 -7.27 10.05
C ASN A 104 -9.85 -7.01 11.39
N PHE A 105 -8.80 -6.18 11.36
CA PHE A 105 -7.91 -5.95 12.50
C PHE A 105 -8.65 -5.52 13.77
N TYR A 106 -9.54 -4.53 13.67
CA TYR A 106 -10.24 -4.01 14.84
C TYR A 106 -11.10 -5.09 15.50
N LYS A 107 -11.83 -5.89 14.70
CA LYS A 107 -12.57 -7.05 15.20
C LYS A 107 -11.67 -8.06 15.94
N VAL A 108 -10.46 -8.32 15.43
CA VAL A 108 -9.57 -9.36 15.96
C VAL A 108 -8.81 -8.89 17.19
N TYR A 109 -8.29 -7.65 17.19
CA TYR A 109 -7.37 -7.16 18.22
C TYR A 109 -7.95 -6.07 19.11
N GLY A 110 -9.07 -5.44 18.76
CA GLY A 110 -9.61 -4.30 19.49
C GLY A 110 -9.87 -4.59 20.97
N ASP A 111 -10.43 -5.75 21.30
CA ASP A 111 -10.65 -6.14 22.70
C ASP A 111 -9.31 -6.38 23.44
N THR A 112 -8.30 -6.95 22.76
CA THR A 112 -6.95 -7.12 23.34
C THR A 112 -6.29 -5.78 23.65
N ILE A 113 -6.42 -4.81 22.75
CA ILE A 113 -5.86 -3.47 22.96
C ILE A 113 -6.64 -2.71 24.03
N PHE A 114 -7.97 -2.84 24.08
CA PHE A 114 -8.77 -2.24 25.14
C PHE A 114 -8.35 -2.73 26.53
N GLU A 115 -8.21 -4.05 26.73
CA GLU A 115 -7.78 -4.61 28.01
C GLU A 115 -6.36 -4.15 28.41
N LEU A 116 -5.49 -3.88 27.43
CA LEU A 116 -4.14 -3.35 27.68
C LEU A 116 -4.16 -1.93 28.26
N VAL A 117 -5.14 -1.11 27.91
CA VAL A 117 -5.15 0.33 28.22
C VAL A 117 -6.27 0.76 29.17
N LYS A 118 -7.09 -0.17 29.63
CA LYS A 118 -8.22 0.10 30.51
C LYS A 118 -7.77 0.86 31.78
N GLY A 119 -8.42 2.00 32.04
CA GLY A 119 -8.13 2.87 33.17
C GLY A 119 -6.86 3.72 33.04
N LEU A 120 -6.18 3.70 31.89
CA LEU A 120 -5.04 4.58 31.62
C LEU A 120 -5.50 5.94 31.07
N SER A 121 -4.66 6.96 31.26
CA SER A 121 -4.78 8.21 30.52
C SER A 121 -4.54 7.98 29.02
N MET A 122 -5.00 8.90 28.16
CA MET A 122 -4.73 8.82 26.71
C MET A 122 -3.22 8.77 26.42
N LYS A 123 -2.41 9.57 27.11
CA LYS A 123 -0.94 9.56 26.96
C LYS A 123 -0.35 8.19 27.33
N ASP A 124 -0.71 7.66 28.50
CA ASP A 124 -0.17 6.37 28.96
C ASP A 124 -0.64 5.22 28.07
N ALA A 125 -1.87 5.29 27.55
CA ALA A 125 -2.40 4.34 26.58
C ALA A 125 -1.58 4.34 25.27
N VAL A 126 -1.24 5.51 24.72
CA VAL A 126 -0.38 5.63 23.53
C VAL A 126 0.97 4.95 23.77
N LEU A 127 1.64 5.29 24.88
CA LEU A 127 2.95 4.72 25.21
C LEU A 127 2.86 3.20 25.40
N LYS A 128 1.82 2.72 26.08
CA LYS A 128 1.60 1.29 26.32
C LYS A 128 1.29 0.50 25.06
N ILE A 129 0.52 1.08 24.14
CA ILE A 129 0.26 0.47 22.82
C ILE A 129 1.54 0.42 21.99
N ASN A 130 2.42 1.42 22.10
CA ASN A 130 3.70 1.41 21.39
C ASN A 130 4.63 0.29 21.93
N GLU A 131 4.68 0.10 23.25
CA GLU A 131 5.33 -1.08 23.87
C GLU A 131 4.75 -2.39 23.34
N TRP A 132 3.43 -2.52 23.26
CA TRP A 132 2.80 -3.72 22.71
C TRP A 132 3.23 -3.97 21.26
N CYS A 133 3.23 -2.93 20.41
CA CYS A 133 3.70 -3.02 19.02
C CYS A 133 5.16 -3.49 18.96
N TYR A 134 6.04 -2.96 19.81
CA TYR A 134 7.44 -3.41 19.92
C TYR A 134 7.54 -4.91 20.24
N THR A 135 6.66 -5.45 21.08
CA THR A 135 6.66 -6.91 21.36
C THR A 135 6.17 -7.77 20.20
N LYS A 136 5.51 -7.19 19.19
CA LYS A 136 4.95 -7.91 18.05
C LYS A 136 5.83 -7.88 16.80
N MET A 137 6.75 -6.93 16.70
CA MET A 137 7.57 -6.80 15.50
C MET A 137 8.94 -6.17 15.75
N GLU A 138 9.81 -6.30 14.76
CA GLU A 138 11.06 -5.55 14.64
C GLU A 138 11.21 -4.92 13.26
N TYR A 139 12.08 -3.91 13.13
CA TYR A 139 12.36 -3.30 11.84
C TYR A 139 13.19 -4.24 10.96
N LYS A 140 12.72 -4.51 9.74
CA LYS A 140 13.51 -5.10 8.65
C LYS A 140 13.04 -4.52 7.31
N PRO A 141 13.94 -4.21 6.36
CA PRO A 141 13.54 -3.89 4.99
C PRO A 141 12.72 -5.03 4.37
N THR A 142 11.66 -4.68 3.65
CA THR A 142 10.74 -5.62 2.99
C THR A 142 10.40 -5.14 1.58
N GLU A 143 9.66 -5.95 0.83
CA GLU A 143 9.13 -5.61 -0.49
C GLU A 143 8.23 -4.35 -0.43
N PRO A 144 8.23 -3.49 -1.47
CA PRO A 144 7.70 -2.12 -1.39
C PRO A 144 6.17 -1.99 -1.36
N TYR A 145 5.41 -3.08 -1.50
CA TYR A 145 3.96 -3.05 -1.31
C TYR A 145 3.59 -3.15 0.16
N ASP A 146 2.59 -2.43 0.66
CA ASP A 146 2.24 -2.47 2.08
C ASP A 146 1.63 -3.81 2.52
N GLN A 147 2.10 -4.34 3.65
CA GLN A 147 1.40 -5.42 4.37
C GLN A 147 0.46 -4.83 5.41
N ASN A 148 -0.66 -5.52 5.64
CA ASN A 148 -1.62 -5.12 6.65
C ASN A 148 -1.14 -5.48 8.08
N ALA A 149 -1.77 -4.90 9.10
CA ALA A 149 -1.31 -5.01 10.48
C ALA A 149 -1.30 -6.47 10.98
N THR A 150 -2.30 -7.27 10.59
CA THR A 150 -2.35 -8.69 10.95
C THR A 150 -1.19 -9.47 10.32
N THR A 151 -0.80 -9.15 9.10
CA THR A 151 0.35 -9.76 8.43
C THR A 151 1.65 -9.36 9.13
N THR A 152 1.81 -8.09 9.52
CA THR A 152 2.98 -7.63 10.30
C THR A 152 3.14 -8.43 11.59
N ILE A 153 2.06 -8.63 12.35
CA ILE A 153 2.09 -9.44 13.59
C ILE A 153 2.51 -10.88 13.31
N LYS A 154 1.96 -11.51 12.26
CA LYS A 154 2.29 -12.91 11.91
C LYS A 154 3.70 -13.09 11.37
N ARG A 155 4.26 -12.03 10.76
CA ARG A 155 5.64 -12.02 10.24
C ARG A 155 6.64 -11.77 11.36
N GLY A 156 6.27 -10.93 12.32
CA GLY A 156 7.13 -10.46 13.40
C GLY A 156 8.11 -9.36 12.96
N PHE A 157 7.96 -8.80 11.76
CA PHE A 157 8.80 -7.69 11.29
C PHE A 157 8.17 -6.93 10.12
N GLY A 158 8.66 -5.71 9.90
CA GLY A 158 8.32 -4.88 8.74
C GLY A 158 9.19 -3.64 8.60
N ARG A 159 9.01 -2.90 7.50
CA ARG A 159 9.60 -1.57 7.27
C ARG A 159 8.80 -0.47 7.99
N CYS A 160 9.26 0.78 7.92
CA CYS A 160 8.66 1.90 8.65
C CYS A 160 7.15 2.06 8.40
N GLU A 161 6.69 1.90 7.17
CA GLU A 161 5.27 1.98 6.82
C GLU A 161 4.46 0.87 7.50
N GLU A 162 4.97 -0.35 7.53
CA GLU A 162 4.28 -1.52 8.10
C GLU A 162 4.21 -1.45 9.62
N MET A 163 5.24 -0.86 10.22
CA MET A 163 5.31 -0.57 11.64
C MET A 163 4.33 0.55 12.05
N MET A 164 4.28 1.61 11.25
CA MET A 164 3.31 2.71 11.39
C MET A 164 1.87 2.22 11.23
N ILE A 165 1.57 1.40 10.21
CA ILE A 165 0.25 0.80 9.98
C ILE A 165 -0.22 0.04 11.22
N LEU A 166 0.63 -0.83 11.79
CA LEU A 166 0.26 -1.60 12.98
C LEU A 166 -0.04 -0.67 14.17
N PHE A 167 0.83 0.31 14.42
CA PHE A 167 0.67 1.20 15.55
C PHE A 167 -0.61 2.05 15.44
N ILE A 168 -0.85 2.67 14.29
CA ILE A 168 -2.06 3.47 14.04
C ILE A 168 -3.32 2.61 14.16
N LYS A 169 -3.33 1.38 13.61
CA LYS A 169 -4.49 0.50 13.77
C LYS A 169 -4.72 0.10 15.23
N ALA A 170 -3.67 -0.14 16.02
CA ALA A 170 -3.81 -0.41 17.44
C ALA A 170 -4.40 0.80 18.19
N LEU A 171 -3.92 2.03 17.92
CA LEU A 171 -4.44 3.26 18.51
C LEU A 171 -5.92 3.51 18.16
N ARG A 172 -6.26 3.42 16.87
CA ARG A 172 -7.62 3.61 16.37
C ARG A 172 -8.62 2.59 16.93
N SER A 173 -8.16 1.38 17.28
CA SER A 173 -9.01 0.33 17.86
C SER A 173 -9.62 0.69 19.22
N VAL A 174 -9.05 1.69 19.90
CA VAL A 174 -9.50 2.24 21.19
C VAL A 174 -9.80 3.74 21.09
N GLY A 175 -10.07 4.24 19.88
CA GLY A 175 -10.55 5.61 19.69
C GLY A 175 -9.49 6.70 19.82
N ILE A 176 -8.19 6.39 19.76
CA ILE A 176 -7.13 7.40 19.79
C ILE A 176 -6.91 7.95 18.37
N PRO A 177 -7.15 9.26 18.12
CA PRO A 177 -6.96 9.85 16.80
C PRO A 177 -5.49 9.82 16.41
N SER A 178 -5.20 9.27 15.23
CA SER A 178 -3.84 9.07 14.74
C SER A 178 -3.77 9.13 13.22
N ARG A 179 -2.63 9.61 12.71
CA ARG A 179 -2.38 9.78 11.27
C ARG A 179 -0.98 9.36 10.86
N GLU A 180 -0.89 8.89 9.63
CA GLU A 180 0.38 8.68 8.94
C GLU A 180 1.03 10.03 8.67
N VAL A 181 2.35 10.07 8.85
CA VAL A 181 3.21 11.19 8.47
C VAL A 181 4.45 10.63 7.80
N TYR A 182 4.90 11.27 6.72
CA TYR A 182 6.09 10.84 6.01
C TYR A 182 6.85 12.00 5.36
N THR A 183 8.14 11.77 5.12
CA THR A 183 8.93 12.54 4.14
C THR A 183 9.14 11.67 2.90
N PRO A 184 8.79 12.13 1.68
CA PRO A 184 8.97 11.34 0.47
C PRO A 184 10.42 10.91 0.27
N TYR A 185 11.36 11.82 0.52
CA TYR A 185 12.79 11.62 0.29
C TYR A 185 13.59 12.42 1.31
N TRP A 186 14.61 11.80 1.91
CA TRP A 186 15.63 12.55 2.64
C TRP A 186 16.54 13.27 1.63
N PRO A 187 16.79 14.59 1.79
CA PRO A 187 17.70 15.29 0.89
C PRO A 187 19.19 14.96 1.17
N PHE A 188 19.48 14.31 2.30
CA PHE A 188 20.84 14.08 2.80
C PHE A 188 21.25 12.59 2.84
N THR A 189 20.36 11.66 2.47
CA THR A 189 20.66 10.23 2.41
C THR A 189 19.65 9.50 1.51
N ASN A 190 20.01 8.34 0.96
CA ASN A 190 19.10 7.55 0.15
C ASN A 190 18.11 6.78 1.02
N SER A 191 16.91 7.33 1.20
CA SER A 191 15.73 6.65 1.75
C SER A 191 14.53 7.60 1.74
N ASN A 192 13.34 7.08 2.03
CA ASN A 192 12.21 7.83 2.59
C ASN A 192 12.15 7.59 4.12
N HIS A 193 11.13 8.13 4.79
CA HIS A 193 10.73 7.65 6.12
C HIS A 193 9.27 7.97 6.42
N ALA A 194 8.59 7.06 7.10
CA ALA A 194 7.20 7.17 7.54
C ALA A 194 7.09 6.88 9.05
N TRP A 195 6.23 7.62 9.75
CA TRP A 195 6.00 7.54 11.18
C TRP A 195 4.58 7.99 11.53
N CYS A 196 4.26 8.10 12.83
CA CYS A 196 2.92 8.39 13.30
C CYS A 196 2.85 9.76 13.99
N GLU A 197 1.76 10.48 13.76
CA GLU A 197 1.30 11.52 14.68
C GLU A 197 0.04 11.06 15.42
N VAL A 198 -0.02 11.37 16.71
CA VAL A 198 -1.12 11.03 17.62
C VAL A 198 -1.66 12.30 18.27
N TRP A 199 -2.98 12.42 18.35
CA TRP A 199 -3.60 13.55 19.02
C TRP A 199 -3.80 13.22 20.50
N ILE A 200 -3.29 14.08 21.38
CA ILE A 200 -3.43 13.97 22.83
C ILE A 200 -3.81 15.34 23.38
N ASP A 201 -5.01 15.43 23.98
CA ASP A 201 -5.47 16.59 24.74
C ASP A 201 -5.30 17.94 24.02
N GLY A 202 -5.69 18.00 22.74
CA GLY A 202 -5.67 19.23 21.94
C GLY A 202 -4.41 19.43 21.09
N LYS A 203 -3.39 18.57 21.21
CA LYS A 203 -2.13 18.70 20.48
C LYS A 203 -1.74 17.40 19.76
N TRP A 204 -1.11 17.54 18.58
CA TRP A 204 -0.47 16.43 17.86
C TRP A 204 0.97 16.23 18.36
N TYR A 205 1.34 14.98 18.57
CA TYR A 205 2.69 14.54 18.95
C TYR A 205 3.17 13.47 17.96
N PHE A 206 4.47 13.39 17.69
CA PHE A 206 5.02 12.38 16.79
C PHE A 206 5.75 11.26 17.54
N LEU A 207 5.62 10.03 17.02
CA LEU A 207 6.33 8.83 17.49
C LEU A 207 6.67 7.90 16.33
N GLY A 208 7.70 7.07 16.54
CA GLY A 208 7.91 5.87 15.74
C GLY A 208 6.96 4.75 16.16
N GLY A 209 6.41 4.01 15.20
CA GLY A 209 5.51 2.89 15.47
C GLY A 209 6.27 1.63 15.87
N GLY A 210 5.98 1.06 17.04
CA GLY A 210 6.79 -0.04 17.59
C GLY A 210 8.19 0.39 18.02
N GLU A 211 8.40 1.67 18.31
CA GLU A 211 9.66 2.26 18.76
C GLU A 211 9.43 3.00 20.10
N PRO A 212 9.35 2.28 21.23
CA PRO A 212 8.98 2.86 22.52
C PRO A 212 9.93 4.00 22.92
N SER A 213 9.36 5.19 23.02
CA SER A 213 10.04 6.45 23.32
C SER A 213 9.03 7.46 23.89
N ASP A 214 9.50 8.54 24.50
CA ASP A 214 8.63 9.63 24.94
C ASP A 214 8.04 10.36 23.72
N LEU A 215 6.95 11.09 23.93
CA LEU A 215 6.31 11.90 22.89
C LEU A 215 7.33 12.90 22.31
N ASP A 216 7.32 13.09 20.99
CA ASP A 216 8.24 13.98 20.26
C ASP A 216 9.73 13.65 20.41
N ASN A 217 10.08 12.47 20.94
CA ASN A 217 11.47 12.06 21.20
C ASN A 217 11.83 10.74 20.51
N THR A 218 11.80 10.75 19.19
CA THR A 218 12.21 9.61 18.35
C THR A 218 13.70 9.66 18.02
N TRP A 219 14.23 8.57 17.47
CA TRP A 219 15.62 8.53 16.98
C TRP A 219 15.87 9.48 15.81
N PHE A 220 14.82 9.90 15.08
CA PHE A 220 14.87 10.76 13.89
C PHE A 220 14.50 12.23 14.18
N LYS A 221 14.30 12.62 15.45
CA LYS A 221 13.75 13.93 15.83
C LYS A 221 14.57 15.12 15.35
N ASP A 222 15.88 14.94 15.18
CA ASP A 222 16.78 16.01 14.69
C ASP A 222 17.01 15.89 13.18
N GLU A 223 16.91 14.68 12.64
CA GLU A 223 17.00 14.36 11.22
C GLU A 223 15.80 14.92 10.43
N VAL A 224 14.58 14.82 10.98
CA VAL A 224 13.35 15.32 10.35
C VAL A 224 13.39 16.84 10.09
N LYS A 225 14.13 17.60 10.91
CA LYS A 225 14.35 19.05 10.75
C LYS A 225 15.12 19.41 9.48
N ARG A 226 15.76 18.44 8.84
CA ARG A 226 16.56 18.59 7.61
C ARG A 226 15.81 18.15 6.36
N THR A 227 14.58 17.66 6.49
CA THR A 227 13.76 17.21 5.34
C THR A 227 13.39 18.38 4.44
N GLY A 228 13.01 18.07 3.21
CA GLY A 228 12.46 19.07 2.30
C GLY A 228 10.99 19.39 2.60
N ILE A 229 10.22 18.38 2.99
CA ILE A 229 8.80 18.52 3.32
C ILE A 229 8.37 17.34 4.19
N VAL A 230 7.40 17.57 5.06
CA VAL A 230 6.71 16.53 5.81
C VAL A 230 5.23 16.56 5.47
N LEU A 231 4.70 15.43 5.06
CA LEU A 231 3.35 15.29 4.52
C LEU A 231 2.51 14.32 5.36
N SER A 232 1.21 14.59 5.44
CA SER A 232 0.25 13.71 6.09
C SER A 232 -1.02 13.59 5.23
N PRO A 233 -1.33 12.41 4.68
CA PRO A 233 -2.59 12.18 3.99
C PRO A 233 -3.72 12.08 5.01
N VAL A 234 -4.84 12.75 4.74
CA VAL A 234 -6.03 12.74 5.60
C VAL A 234 -7.22 12.19 4.83
N PHE A 235 -7.72 11.04 5.28
CA PHE A 235 -8.84 10.35 4.68
C PHE A 235 -10.14 11.16 4.77
N GLY A 236 -10.88 11.19 3.66
CA GLY A 236 -12.19 11.81 3.53
C GLY A 236 -12.21 13.34 3.57
N LYS A 237 -11.05 13.99 3.43
CA LYS A 237 -10.94 15.43 3.28
C LYS A 237 -10.66 15.76 1.79
N GLY A 238 -11.22 16.82 1.22
CA GLY A 238 -10.99 17.20 -0.18
C GLY A 238 -11.71 16.35 -1.25
N GLU A 239 -11.63 16.77 -2.52
CA GLU A 239 -12.44 16.23 -3.62
C GLU A 239 -12.06 14.81 -4.08
N LYS A 240 -10.86 14.33 -3.73
CA LYS A 240 -10.34 13.01 -4.14
C LYS A 240 -10.52 11.94 -3.07
N GLY A 241 -11.34 12.20 -2.05
CA GLY A 241 -11.47 11.32 -0.87
C GLY A 241 -10.27 11.39 0.08
N TYR A 242 -9.29 12.25 -0.18
CA TYR A 242 -8.20 12.58 0.74
C TYR A 242 -7.58 13.95 0.45
N GLU A 243 -6.99 14.56 1.47
CA GLU A 243 -6.18 15.79 1.36
C GLU A 243 -4.77 15.50 1.85
N LEU A 244 -3.76 15.99 1.12
CA LEU A 244 -2.37 15.87 1.51
C LEU A 244 -1.94 17.14 2.27
N LEU A 245 -1.83 17.05 3.59
CA LEU A 245 -1.44 18.18 4.43
C LEU A 245 0.08 18.33 4.46
N ASN A 246 0.58 19.55 4.30
CA ASN A 246 1.93 19.90 4.68
C ASN A 246 1.97 20.16 6.20
N VAL A 247 2.64 19.28 6.93
CA VAL A 247 2.75 19.33 8.40
C VAL A 247 4.18 19.67 8.85
N SER A 248 5.02 20.17 7.93
CA SER A 248 6.41 20.53 8.19
C SER A 248 6.58 21.45 9.40
N LYS A 249 5.64 22.39 9.61
CA LYS A 249 5.62 23.32 10.75
C LYS A 249 5.59 22.66 12.13
N ASN A 250 5.21 21.39 12.22
CA ASN A 250 5.25 20.62 13.47
C ASN A 250 6.69 20.23 13.85
N TYR A 251 7.63 20.26 12.90
CA TYR A 251 8.99 19.76 13.05
C TYR A 251 10.04 20.86 12.92
N PHE A 252 9.82 21.82 12.03
CA PHE A 252 10.74 22.93 11.75
C PHE A 252 9.99 24.12 11.15
N GLU A 253 10.60 25.31 11.20
CA GLU A 253 10.06 26.50 10.54
C GLU A 253 10.31 26.42 9.02
N PRO A 254 9.26 26.25 8.19
CA PRO A 254 9.43 26.19 6.74
C PRO A 254 9.74 27.57 6.16
N VAL A 255 10.35 27.59 4.99
CA VAL A 255 10.62 28.79 4.18
C VAL A 255 9.82 28.74 2.88
N LYS A 256 9.41 29.91 2.39
CA LYS A 256 8.55 30.02 1.21
C LYS A 256 9.36 30.13 -0.07
N LEU A 257 9.09 29.25 -1.03
CA LEU A 257 9.54 29.38 -2.41
C LEU A 257 8.34 29.77 -3.28
N LYS A 258 8.34 31.00 -3.80
CA LYS A 258 7.35 31.46 -4.77
C LYS A 258 7.90 31.35 -6.19
N ILE A 259 7.12 30.76 -7.09
CA ILE A 259 7.52 30.49 -8.47
C ILE A 259 6.54 31.16 -9.41
N PHE A 260 7.10 31.91 -10.36
CA PHE A 260 6.38 32.51 -11.47
C PHE A 260 6.79 31.81 -12.77
N SER A 261 5.83 31.63 -13.68
CA SER A 261 6.04 31.13 -15.05
C SER A 261 4.81 31.52 -15.87
N GLU A 262 4.79 31.18 -17.15
CA GLU A 262 3.55 31.19 -17.93
C GLU A 262 2.51 30.20 -17.36
N GLU A 263 1.22 30.51 -17.52
CA GLU A 263 0.13 29.66 -17.02
C GLU A 263 0.21 28.24 -17.58
N ASN A 264 -0.28 27.26 -16.81
CA ASN A 264 -0.25 25.82 -17.13
C ASN A 264 1.15 25.21 -17.23
N THR A 265 2.20 25.88 -16.73
CA THR A 265 3.52 25.28 -16.58
C THR A 265 3.47 24.18 -15.53
N ILE A 266 3.97 22.99 -15.84
CA ILE A 266 4.21 21.94 -14.85
C ILE A 266 5.49 22.29 -14.10
N VAL A 267 5.41 22.40 -12.78
CA VAL A 267 6.53 22.78 -11.92
C VAL A 267 6.79 21.70 -10.89
N SER A 268 8.05 21.33 -10.71
CA SER A 268 8.49 20.45 -9.62
C SER A 268 9.62 21.05 -8.80
N ALA A 269 9.61 20.76 -7.51
CA ALA A 269 10.75 20.96 -6.62
C ALA A 269 11.31 19.59 -6.22
N SER A 270 12.58 19.36 -6.54
CA SER A 270 13.22 18.05 -6.40
C SER A 270 14.42 18.09 -5.46
N VAL A 271 14.65 16.97 -4.78
CA VAL A 271 15.86 16.69 -3.99
C VAL A 271 16.62 15.53 -4.61
N PHE A 272 17.91 15.40 -4.31
CA PHE A 272 18.70 14.27 -4.79
C PHE A 272 18.54 13.06 -3.87
N ASN A 273 18.10 11.93 -4.41
CA ASN A 273 17.90 10.68 -3.69
C ASN A 273 17.84 9.51 -4.70
N PHE A 274 18.26 8.31 -4.31
CA PHE A 274 18.36 7.12 -5.19
C PHE A 274 19.03 7.39 -6.55
N ALA A 275 20.12 8.16 -6.53
CA ALA A 275 20.88 8.56 -7.73
C ALA A 275 20.08 9.37 -8.77
N GLY A 276 18.98 10.01 -8.36
CA GLY A 276 18.16 10.85 -9.23
C GLY A 276 17.66 12.12 -8.53
N LEU A 277 17.11 13.04 -9.33
CA LEU A 277 16.38 14.21 -8.84
C LEU A 277 14.92 13.85 -8.69
N LEU A 278 14.49 13.57 -7.47
CA LEU A 278 13.14 13.09 -7.17
C LEU A 278 12.26 14.25 -6.68
N PRO A 279 11.09 14.48 -7.31
CA PRO A 279 10.19 15.55 -6.92
C PRO A 279 9.58 15.27 -5.55
N ILE A 280 9.74 16.19 -4.62
CA ILE A 280 8.99 16.21 -3.34
C ILE A 280 7.69 17.01 -3.48
N PHE A 281 7.57 17.78 -4.56
CA PHE A 281 6.40 18.53 -4.95
C PHE A 281 6.29 18.58 -6.47
N LEU A 282 5.08 18.44 -7.02
CA LEU A 282 4.77 18.54 -8.44
C LEU A 282 3.35 19.11 -8.60
N ASP A 283 3.22 20.24 -9.28
CA ASP A 283 1.92 20.85 -9.54
C ASP A 283 1.93 21.68 -10.83
N THR A 284 0.74 22.11 -11.27
CA THR A 284 0.55 22.93 -12.46
C THR A 284 0.27 24.37 -12.05
N LEU A 285 1.05 25.29 -12.61
CA LEU A 285 1.00 26.70 -12.29
C LEU A 285 -0.30 27.33 -12.83
N LYS A 286 -1.02 28.05 -11.98
CA LYS A 286 -2.13 28.94 -12.37
C LYS A 286 -1.54 30.33 -12.64
N ASP A 287 -1.46 31.19 -11.62
CA ASP A 287 -0.78 32.49 -11.69
C ASP A 287 0.64 32.42 -11.12
N SER A 288 0.77 31.79 -9.96
CA SER A 288 2.04 31.49 -9.28
C SER A 288 1.85 30.28 -8.38
N LEU A 289 2.94 29.63 -8.00
CA LEU A 289 2.93 28.57 -6.98
C LEU A 289 3.78 29.01 -5.80
N THR A 290 3.32 28.72 -4.59
CA THR A 290 4.10 28.96 -3.37
C THR A 290 4.21 27.66 -2.60
N PHE A 291 5.44 27.25 -2.30
CA PHE A 291 5.74 26.06 -1.51
C PHE A 291 6.35 26.45 -0.18
N GLU A 292 5.91 25.78 0.88
CA GLU A 292 6.53 25.86 2.20
C GLU A 292 7.41 24.63 2.39
N LEU A 293 8.73 24.84 2.33
CA LEU A 293 9.74 23.77 2.29
C LEU A 293 10.77 23.93 3.41
N GLY A 294 11.49 22.86 3.73
CA GLY A 294 12.64 22.91 4.63
C GLY A 294 13.84 23.64 4.01
N LYS A 295 14.81 23.98 4.85
CA LYS A 295 15.99 24.74 4.41
C LYS A 295 17.02 23.84 3.71
N ASN A 296 16.98 23.78 2.40
CA ASN A 296 17.90 22.97 1.57
C ASN A 296 18.05 23.61 0.19
N SER A 297 18.97 23.07 -0.62
CA SER A 297 18.98 23.30 -2.06
C SER A 297 17.94 22.42 -2.74
N TYR A 298 17.20 23.01 -3.68
CA TYR A 298 16.23 22.30 -4.51
C TYR A 298 16.55 22.48 -5.98
N PHE A 299 16.37 21.40 -6.75
CA PHE A 299 16.32 21.50 -8.20
C PHE A 299 14.88 21.84 -8.60
N ILE A 300 14.67 23.05 -9.07
CA ILE A 300 13.37 23.52 -9.53
C ILE A 300 13.31 23.37 -11.03
N PHE A 301 12.28 22.69 -11.51
CA PHE A 301 12.08 22.40 -12.93
C PHE A 301 10.71 22.87 -13.39
N GLY A 302 10.67 23.53 -14.54
CA GLY A 302 9.45 23.93 -15.23
C GLY A 302 9.40 23.32 -16.62
N TYR A 303 8.23 22.83 -17.04
CA TYR A 303 8.02 22.28 -18.37
C TYR A 303 6.65 22.63 -18.93
N LYS A 304 6.61 23.01 -20.21
CA LYS A 304 5.40 23.17 -21.00
C LYS A 304 5.70 23.06 -22.50
N ASN A 305 4.89 22.32 -23.23
CA ASN A 305 4.93 22.23 -24.69
C ASN A 305 6.33 21.95 -25.28
N GLY A 306 7.10 21.05 -24.66
CA GLY A 306 8.46 20.70 -25.11
C GLY A 306 9.55 21.69 -24.69
N LYS A 307 9.19 22.83 -24.09
CA LYS A 307 10.13 23.81 -23.55
C LYS A 307 10.26 23.67 -22.05
N LEU A 308 11.45 23.96 -21.54
CA LEU A 308 11.78 23.85 -20.12
C LEU A 308 12.59 25.04 -19.60
N ASP A 309 12.61 25.17 -18.29
CA ASP A 309 13.62 25.93 -17.55
C ASP A 309 13.92 25.23 -16.22
N TYR A 310 15.09 25.47 -15.64
CA TYR A 310 15.45 24.93 -14.35
C TYR A 310 16.41 25.84 -13.59
N HIS A 311 16.30 25.80 -12.26
CA HIS A 311 17.12 26.57 -11.32
C HIS A 311 17.52 25.69 -10.15
N ILE A 312 18.75 25.86 -9.66
CA ILE A 312 19.16 25.32 -8.37
C ILE A 312 18.98 26.43 -7.34
N VAL A 313 18.08 26.22 -6.38
CA VAL A 313 17.70 27.25 -5.41
C VAL A 313 18.14 26.84 -4.02
N ASP A 314 19.12 27.57 -3.48
CA ASP A 314 19.54 27.49 -2.07
C ASP A 314 18.51 28.18 -1.18
N LEU A 315 17.45 27.45 -0.80
CA LEU A 315 16.30 28.00 -0.10
C LEU A 315 16.54 28.02 1.43
N PHE A 316 17.18 29.08 1.93
CA PHE A 316 17.40 29.29 3.38
C PHE A 316 16.56 30.42 3.98
N LEU A 317 15.95 31.23 3.12
CA LEU A 317 15.03 32.33 3.41
C LEU A 317 13.92 32.33 2.35
N ASP A 318 12.84 33.04 2.62
CA ASP A 318 11.77 33.25 1.64
C ASP A 318 12.34 33.81 0.33
N THR A 319 12.07 33.10 -0.77
CA THR A 319 12.68 33.37 -2.07
C THR A 319 11.62 33.30 -3.15
N SER A 320 11.79 34.13 -4.19
CA SER A 320 10.96 34.08 -5.40
C SER A 320 11.84 33.85 -6.62
N ILE A 321 11.39 33.02 -7.55
CA ILE A 321 12.07 32.78 -8.84
C ILE A 321 11.07 32.88 -10.01
N THR A 322 11.60 33.13 -11.20
CA THR A 322 10.82 33.08 -12.45
C THR A 322 11.43 32.05 -13.40
N LEU A 323 10.59 31.15 -13.90
CA LEU A 323 10.95 30.14 -14.91
C LEU A 323 10.66 30.70 -16.30
N ASN A 324 11.68 30.80 -17.15
CA ASN A 324 11.56 31.29 -18.51
C ASN A 324 11.75 30.14 -19.49
N LEU A 325 10.66 29.48 -19.89
CA LEU A 325 10.64 28.22 -20.66
C LEU A 325 11.17 28.40 -22.09
N THR A 326 12.49 28.45 -22.22
CA THR A 326 13.19 28.74 -23.47
C THR A 326 14.11 27.61 -23.92
N LYS A 327 14.51 26.73 -22.98
CA LYS A 327 15.45 25.63 -23.22
C LYS A 327 14.71 24.41 -23.80
N ASP A 328 15.44 23.61 -24.58
CA ASP A 328 14.95 22.35 -25.15
C ASP A 328 15.40 21.11 -24.36
N PHE A 329 16.51 21.22 -23.61
CA PHE A 329 17.08 20.15 -22.82
C PHE A 329 17.77 20.71 -21.57
N VAL A 330 18.04 19.84 -20.60
CA VAL A 330 18.90 20.16 -19.45
C VAL A 330 20.34 20.03 -19.90
N GLU A 331 21.12 21.09 -19.77
CA GLU A 331 22.53 21.09 -20.18
C GLU A 331 23.32 20.08 -19.35
N ASP A 332 24.32 19.45 -19.98
CA ASP A 332 25.29 18.62 -19.26
C ASP A 332 26.13 19.53 -18.35
N THR A 333 25.90 19.43 -17.05
CA THR A 333 26.46 20.36 -16.06
C THR A 333 26.65 19.66 -14.71
N SER A 334 27.47 20.28 -13.87
CA SER A 334 27.68 19.88 -12.48
C SER A 334 27.19 20.97 -11.54
N PHE A 335 26.56 20.58 -10.44
CA PHE A 335 26.09 21.49 -9.42
C PHE A 335 26.17 20.88 -8.03
N PHE A 336 26.08 21.74 -7.01
CA PHE A 336 26.09 21.33 -5.62
C PHE A 336 24.70 21.54 -5.02
N LEU A 337 24.22 20.54 -4.29
CA LEU A 337 23.03 20.65 -3.45
C LEU A 337 23.46 20.70 -1.98
N ARG A 338 23.15 21.80 -1.31
CA ARG A 338 23.39 22.01 0.11
C ARG A 338 22.22 21.46 0.90
N VAL A 339 22.54 20.80 2.00
CA VAL A 339 21.54 20.31 2.96
C VAL A 339 21.78 20.95 4.31
N SER A 340 20.70 21.19 5.05
CA SER A 340 20.83 21.68 6.43
C SER A 340 21.67 20.73 7.28
N SER A 341 22.48 21.28 8.18
CA SER A 341 23.24 20.51 9.17
C SER A 341 22.30 19.96 10.26
N VAL A 342 22.73 18.87 10.91
CA VAL A 342 22.02 18.35 12.09
C VAL A 342 22.31 19.26 13.27
N VAL A 343 21.27 19.80 13.90
CA VAL A 343 21.36 20.50 15.17
C VAL A 343 20.74 19.61 16.24
N LYS A 344 21.59 18.95 17.05
CA LYS A 344 21.12 18.05 18.10
C LYS A 344 20.55 18.85 19.27
N GLN A 345 19.33 18.54 19.66
CA GLN A 345 18.72 19.08 20.88
C GLN A 345 18.74 18.03 21.99
N LYS A 346 19.29 18.42 23.15
CA LYS A 346 19.19 17.62 24.37
C LYS A 346 17.84 17.95 25.01
N ASP A 347 16.92 17.01 24.91
CA ASP A 347 15.65 17.08 25.61
C ASP A 347 15.68 16.08 26.77
N GLU A 348 15.12 16.47 27.90
CA GLU A 348 14.88 15.53 29.00
C GLU A 348 13.75 14.59 28.62
N THR A 349 14.02 13.29 28.70
CA THR A 349 13.02 12.24 28.46
C THR A 349 12.49 11.74 29.80
N PHE A 350 11.19 11.79 30.01
CA PHE A 350 10.57 11.38 31.28
C PHE A 350 10.14 9.92 31.22
N TYR A 351 9.65 9.48 30.06
CA TYR A 351 9.27 8.09 29.84
C TYR A 351 10.48 7.21 29.52
N LYS A 352 10.62 6.10 30.25
CA LYS A 352 11.67 5.09 30.08
C LYS A 352 11.06 3.69 30.01
N PRO A 353 10.91 3.10 28.82
CA PRO A 353 10.38 1.75 28.68
C PRO A 353 11.34 0.71 29.29
N ASN A 354 10.77 -0.34 29.90
CA ASN A 354 11.56 -1.46 30.42
C ASN A 354 11.90 -2.45 29.30
N PHE A 355 12.98 -2.16 28.56
CA PHE A 355 13.38 -2.98 27.41
C PHE A 355 13.71 -4.44 27.78
N ASP A 356 14.21 -4.72 28.98
CA ASP A 356 14.49 -6.11 29.41
C ASP A 356 13.21 -6.94 29.42
N SER A 357 12.15 -6.41 30.03
CA SER A 357 10.83 -7.07 30.07
C SER A 357 10.22 -7.18 28.67
N LEU A 358 10.30 -6.12 27.87
CA LEU A 358 9.76 -6.12 26.51
C LEU A 358 10.49 -7.11 25.60
N ASN A 359 11.81 -7.25 25.74
CA ASN A 359 12.60 -8.20 24.95
C ASN A 359 12.26 -9.65 25.28
N ILE A 360 11.98 -9.98 26.55
CA ILE A 360 11.52 -11.32 26.94
C ILE A 360 10.19 -11.65 26.26
N ILE A 361 9.22 -10.71 26.31
CA ILE A 361 7.90 -10.91 25.68
C ILE A 361 8.05 -11.01 24.16
N ARG A 362 8.87 -10.16 23.54
CA ARG A 362 9.13 -10.17 22.10
C ARG A 362 9.72 -11.49 21.65
N LYS A 363 10.73 -12.00 22.37
CA LYS A 363 11.35 -13.29 22.09
C LYS A 363 10.32 -14.42 22.13
N SER A 364 9.49 -14.47 23.19
CA SER A 364 8.44 -15.48 23.30
C SER A 364 7.40 -15.38 22.18
N ASN A 365 7.03 -14.16 21.76
CA ASN A 365 6.14 -13.98 20.61
C ASN A 365 6.78 -14.51 19.32
N PHE A 366 8.07 -14.24 19.08
CA PHE A 366 8.76 -14.66 17.86
C PHE A 366 8.95 -16.18 17.79
N GLU A 367 9.26 -16.83 18.90
CA GLU A 367 9.33 -18.30 18.99
C GLU A 367 8.01 -18.96 18.57
N ARG A 368 6.85 -18.36 18.89
CA ARG A 368 5.52 -18.85 18.47
C ARG A 368 5.22 -18.67 16.99
N LEU A 369 5.96 -17.78 16.31
CA LEU A 369 5.81 -17.57 14.87
C LEU A 369 6.67 -18.54 14.06
N GLU A 370 7.57 -19.29 14.68
CA GLU A 370 8.54 -20.14 14.00
C GLU A 370 8.06 -21.58 13.92
N PHE A 371 8.18 -22.16 12.72
CA PHE A 371 8.01 -23.58 12.54
C PHE A 371 9.24 -24.33 13.07
N SER A 372 9.06 -25.13 14.12
CA SER A 372 10.10 -25.93 14.78
C SER A 372 10.06 -27.42 14.43
N GLY A 373 9.09 -27.86 13.62
CA GLY A 373 8.94 -29.26 13.22
C GLY A 373 9.86 -29.68 12.07
N ASP A 374 9.73 -30.94 11.68
CA ASP A 374 10.40 -31.53 10.52
C ASP A 374 9.43 -32.43 9.74
N THR A 375 9.24 -32.15 8.46
CA THR A 375 8.34 -32.88 7.56
C THR A 375 9.07 -33.90 6.67
N GLU A 376 10.34 -34.20 6.96
CA GLU A 376 11.27 -35.01 6.13
C GLU A 376 11.61 -34.38 4.75
N ASP A 377 10.84 -33.38 4.32
CA ASP A 377 11.06 -32.61 3.09
C ASP A 377 11.69 -31.25 3.39
N SER A 378 12.95 -31.08 2.97
CA SER A 378 13.72 -29.85 3.24
C SER A 378 13.15 -28.60 2.55
N LEU A 379 12.55 -28.75 1.37
CA LEU A 379 11.91 -27.65 0.65
C LEU A 379 10.65 -27.21 1.37
N PHE A 380 9.80 -28.15 1.80
CA PHE A 380 8.58 -27.83 2.52
C PHE A 380 8.87 -27.26 3.91
N ASN A 381 9.88 -27.78 4.63
CA ASN A 381 10.36 -27.18 5.87
C ASN A 381 10.79 -25.71 5.68
N THR A 382 11.43 -25.39 4.56
CA THR A 382 11.83 -24.01 4.23
C THR A 382 10.60 -23.12 3.97
N ILE A 383 9.60 -23.63 3.24
CA ILE A 383 8.33 -22.93 3.02
C ILE A 383 7.61 -22.64 4.34
N LEU A 384 7.52 -23.64 5.23
CA LEU A 384 6.88 -23.50 6.54
C LEU A 384 7.61 -22.46 7.42
N LYS A 385 8.94 -22.49 7.46
CA LYS A 385 9.75 -21.47 8.16
C LYS A 385 9.51 -20.07 7.60
N ASN A 386 9.47 -19.91 6.28
CA ASN A 386 9.21 -18.62 5.64
C ASN A 386 7.78 -18.12 5.82
N SER A 387 6.81 -19.02 6.02
CA SER A 387 5.41 -18.66 6.26
C SER A 387 5.11 -18.12 7.66
N ARG A 388 6.08 -18.20 8.58
CA ARG A 388 6.02 -17.67 9.96
C ARG A 388 4.69 -18.02 10.63
N GLY A 389 3.99 -17.07 11.24
CA GLY A 389 2.69 -17.29 11.91
C GLY A 389 1.54 -17.80 11.03
N ASN A 390 1.80 -18.21 9.79
CA ASN A 390 0.85 -18.87 8.89
C ASN A 390 1.17 -20.37 8.64
N TYR A 391 2.25 -20.91 9.22
CA TYR A 391 2.71 -22.28 8.93
C TYR A 391 1.63 -23.34 9.20
N GLU A 392 0.84 -23.21 10.27
CA GLU A 392 -0.20 -24.19 10.63
C GLU A 392 -1.27 -24.33 9.55
N LYS A 393 -1.67 -23.20 8.94
CA LYS A 393 -2.68 -23.21 7.87
C LYS A 393 -2.14 -23.89 6.61
N ILE A 394 -0.88 -23.63 6.27
CA ILE A 394 -0.22 -24.25 5.11
C ILE A 394 -0.02 -25.74 5.36
N LEU A 395 0.45 -26.13 6.55
CA LEU A 395 0.63 -27.53 6.93
C LEU A 395 -0.69 -28.30 6.90
N SER A 396 -1.75 -27.76 7.53
CA SER A 396 -3.08 -28.40 7.52
C SER A 396 -3.66 -28.53 6.10
N PHE A 397 -3.35 -27.59 5.20
CA PHE A 397 -3.73 -27.71 3.80
C PHE A 397 -2.93 -28.82 3.10
N TYR A 398 -1.61 -28.84 3.29
CA TYR A 398 -0.70 -29.84 2.71
C TYR A 398 -1.05 -31.27 3.12
N GLU A 399 -1.40 -31.52 4.39
CA GLU A 399 -1.74 -32.84 4.91
C GLU A 399 -2.97 -33.47 4.24
N LYS A 400 -3.88 -32.64 3.71
CA LYS A 400 -5.11 -33.08 3.03
C LYS A 400 -4.89 -33.46 1.56
N LEU A 401 -3.70 -33.20 1.01
CA LEU A 401 -3.37 -33.46 -0.38
C LEU A 401 -2.79 -34.87 -0.58
N ASN A 402 -3.01 -35.44 -1.76
CA ASN A 402 -2.31 -36.65 -2.17
C ASN A 402 -0.85 -36.37 -2.57
N SER A 403 -0.02 -37.40 -2.74
CA SER A 403 1.42 -37.24 -3.00
C SER A 403 1.73 -36.39 -4.24
N SER A 404 0.98 -36.53 -5.34
CA SER A 404 1.20 -35.73 -6.55
C SER A 404 0.83 -34.26 -6.36
N GLU A 405 -0.25 -33.99 -5.63
CA GLU A 405 -0.70 -32.63 -5.30
C GLU A 405 0.28 -31.93 -4.34
N LYS A 406 0.91 -32.68 -3.43
CA LYS A 406 1.95 -32.19 -2.51
C LYS A 406 3.19 -31.69 -3.27
N GLU A 407 3.65 -32.43 -4.28
CA GLU A 407 4.77 -31.99 -5.12
C GLU A 407 4.46 -30.68 -5.84
N ILE A 408 3.28 -30.58 -6.45
CA ILE A 408 2.85 -29.36 -7.16
C ILE A 408 2.71 -28.19 -6.19
N LEU A 409 2.16 -28.40 -4.99
CA LEU A 409 2.05 -27.34 -3.98
C LEU A 409 3.43 -26.79 -3.59
N LYS A 410 4.42 -27.67 -3.36
CA LYS A 410 5.79 -27.23 -2.99
C LYS A 410 6.40 -26.36 -4.08
N ILE A 411 6.27 -26.77 -5.34
CA ILE A 411 6.76 -26.00 -6.49
C ILE A 411 6.00 -24.67 -6.64
N PHE A 412 4.71 -24.67 -6.37
CA PHE A 412 3.90 -23.46 -6.38
C PHE A 412 4.33 -22.47 -5.29
N LEU A 413 4.43 -22.93 -4.04
CA LEU A 413 4.73 -22.09 -2.88
C LEU A 413 6.19 -21.65 -2.79
N LYS A 414 7.16 -22.41 -3.31
CA LYS A 414 8.57 -21.95 -3.35
C LYS A 414 8.77 -20.69 -4.19
N ASN A 415 7.85 -20.42 -5.13
CA ASN A 415 7.87 -19.25 -5.99
C ASN A 415 7.18 -18.01 -5.37
N PHE A 416 6.73 -18.11 -4.12
CA PHE A 416 6.13 -16.99 -3.39
C PHE A 416 7.22 -16.24 -2.64
N SER A 417 7.05 -14.91 -2.51
CA SER A 417 7.86 -14.17 -1.55
C SER A 417 7.55 -14.67 -0.12
N PRO A 418 8.50 -14.61 0.83
CA PRO A 418 8.20 -14.91 2.23
C PRO A 418 7.01 -14.09 2.75
N LYS A 419 6.88 -12.83 2.31
CA LYS A 419 5.76 -11.95 2.64
C LYS A 419 4.41 -12.50 2.17
N ASP A 420 4.36 -13.04 0.95
CA ASP A 420 3.14 -13.66 0.42
C ASP A 420 2.74 -14.92 1.18
N LEU A 421 3.72 -15.76 1.57
CA LEU A 421 3.46 -16.97 2.36
C LEU A 421 2.80 -16.68 3.71
N VAL A 422 3.21 -15.59 4.38
CA VAL A 422 2.60 -15.16 5.65
C VAL A 422 1.15 -14.71 5.46
N SER A 423 0.85 -14.03 4.34
CA SER A 423 -0.48 -13.50 4.04
C SER A 423 -1.42 -14.49 3.33
N LEU A 424 -0.92 -15.67 2.95
CA LEU A 424 -1.63 -16.63 2.11
C LEU A 424 -2.94 -17.12 2.76
N ASP A 425 -4.05 -16.91 2.06
CA ASP A 425 -5.32 -17.59 2.34
C ASP A 425 -5.35 -18.93 1.58
N THR A 426 -5.78 -19.99 2.25
CA THR A 426 -5.96 -21.31 1.63
C THR A 426 -7.30 -21.44 0.91
N ASN A 427 -8.21 -20.48 1.08
CA ASN A 427 -9.47 -20.41 0.34
C ASN A 427 -9.22 -20.27 -1.16
N GLY A 428 -9.67 -21.28 -1.92
CA GLY A 428 -9.49 -21.31 -3.37
C GLY A 428 -8.12 -21.82 -3.83
N LEU A 429 -7.15 -22.03 -2.92
CA LEU A 429 -5.82 -22.54 -3.26
C LEU A 429 -5.89 -23.87 -4.00
N TYR A 430 -6.77 -24.79 -3.58
CA TYR A 430 -6.97 -26.07 -4.28
C TYR A 430 -7.42 -25.90 -5.74
N ARG A 431 -8.31 -24.94 -6.01
CA ARG A 431 -8.78 -24.66 -7.37
C ARG A 431 -7.68 -24.01 -8.21
N GLU A 432 -6.88 -23.14 -7.60
CA GLU A 432 -5.73 -22.53 -8.27
C GLU A 432 -4.69 -23.58 -8.65
N LEU A 433 -4.34 -24.50 -7.74
CA LEU A 433 -3.42 -25.60 -8.00
C LEU A 433 -3.91 -26.51 -9.13
N LYS A 434 -5.20 -26.88 -9.13
CA LYS A 434 -5.79 -27.67 -10.21
C LYS A 434 -5.80 -26.97 -11.57
N SER A 435 -5.76 -25.64 -11.57
CA SER A 435 -5.71 -24.84 -12.80
C SER A 435 -4.28 -24.66 -13.33
N LEU A 436 -3.27 -25.00 -12.51
CA LEU A 436 -1.87 -24.93 -12.91
C LEU A 436 -1.50 -26.16 -13.74
N LYS A 437 -0.90 -25.94 -14.92
CA LYS A 437 -0.26 -27.02 -15.68
C LYS A 437 1.25 -26.96 -15.48
N TYR A 438 1.79 -28.01 -14.88
CA TYR A 438 3.22 -28.17 -14.65
C TYR A 438 3.61 -29.65 -14.61
N PRO A 439 4.74 -30.06 -15.21
CA PRO A 439 5.62 -29.26 -16.09
C PRO A 439 4.96 -28.96 -17.45
N ILE A 440 5.48 -27.96 -18.18
CA ILE A 440 5.09 -27.71 -19.58
C ILE A 440 6.15 -28.29 -20.50
N SER A 441 5.75 -29.27 -21.33
CA SER A 441 6.64 -29.88 -22.30
C SER A 441 7.21 -28.83 -23.27
N GLY A 442 8.52 -28.85 -23.47
CA GLY A 442 9.22 -27.97 -24.42
C GLY A 442 9.58 -26.58 -23.88
N ILE A 443 9.33 -26.29 -22.60
CA ILE A 443 9.74 -25.04 -21.95
C ILE A 443 10.61 -25.40 -20.73
N ASP A 444 11.71 -24.66 -20.55
CA ASP A 444 12.60 -24.82 -19.40
C ASP A 444 11.87 -24.59 -18.07
N ASP A 445 12.18 -25.37 -17.05
CA ASP A 445 11.57 -25.28 -15.73
C ASP A 445 11.79 -23.90 -15.11
N SER A 446 12.96 -23.28 -15.30
CA SER A 446 13.24 -21.94 -14.78
C SER A 446 12.32 -20.87 -15.39
N ILE A 447 11.92 -21.02 -16.65
CA ILE A 447 10.98 -20.11 -17.31
C ILE A 447 9.59 -20.33 -16.74
N THR A 448 9.19 -21.59 -16.60
CA THR A 448 7.88 -21.97 -16.09
C THR A 448 7.72 -21.51 -14.64
N GLU A 449 8.69 -21.77 -13.78
CA GLU A 449 8.64 -21.39 -12.36
C GLU A 449 8.54 -19.87 -12.17
N ASN A 450 9.43 -19.11 -12.83
CA ASN A 450 9.52 -17.66 -12.64
C ASN A 450 8.39 -16.87 -13.33
N TYR A 451 7.90 -17.34 -14.47
CA TYR A 451 7.02 -16.55 -15.35
C TYR A 451 5.66 -17.18 -15.62
N LEU A 452 5.44 -18.43 -15.20
CA LEU A 452 4.11 -19.06 -15.22
C LEU A 452 3.57 -19.34 -13.82
N ILE A 453 4.36 -19.95 -12.95
CA ILE A 453 3.91 -20.44 -11.63
C ILE A 453 3.79 -19.31 -10.62
N LYS A 454 4.81 -18.44 -10.52
CA LYS A 454 4.84 -17.30 -9.60
C LYS A 454 3.50 -16.56 -9.56
N GLN A 455 2.85 -16.44 -8.39
CA GLN A 455 1.47 -15.95 -8.34
C GLN A 455 1.36 -14.45 -8.63
N ARG A 456 2.07 -13.66 -7.83
CA ARG A 456 2.11 -12.19 -7.90
C ARG A 456 2.95 -11.74 -9.08
N ILE A 457 2.48 -10.73 -9.80
CA ILE A 457 3.10 -10.22 -11.03
C ILE A 457 3.93 -8.96 -10.73
N HIS A 458 3.42 -8.06 -9.89
CA HIS A 458 4.10 -6.84 -9.47
C HIS A 458 3.84 -6.55 -7.98
N TYR A 459 3.14 -5.45 -7.65
CA TYR A 459 2.86 -5.00 -6.29
C TYR A 459 1.39 -5.16 -5.89
N GLU A 460 0.55 -5.67 -6.79
CA GLU A 460 -0.86 -5.96 -6.51
C GLU A 460 -1.00 -7.06 -5.45
N PRO A 461 -1.97 -6.98 -4.52
CA PRO A 461 -2.18 -8.01 -3.50
C PRO A 461 -2.27 -9.40 -4.11
N ILE A 462 -1.70 -10.38 -3.39
CA ILE A 462 -1.75 -11.76 -3.87
C ILE A 462 -3.19 -12.25 -3.96
N SER A 463 -3.55 -12.84 -5.10
CA SER A 463 -4.90 -13.36 -5.36
C SER A 463 -4.82 -14.54 -6.32
N PHE A 464 -5.78 -15.46 -6.21
CA PHE A 464 -5.92 -16.61 -7.12
C PHE A 464 -6.82 -16.25 -8.30
N TYR A 465 -6.27 -16.33 -9.51
CA TYR A 465 -6.95 -15.87 -10.73
C TYR A 465 -7.07 -16.92 -11.83
N ARG A 466 -6.26 -17.99 -11.81
CA ARG A 466 -6.17 -18.94 -12.93
C ARG A 466 -7.48 -19.67 -13.17
N ASP A 467 -8.15 -20.14 -12.12
CA ASP A 467 -9.42 -20.88 -12.29
C ASP A 467 -10.48 -20.05 -13.04
N LYS A 468 -10.63 -18.77 -12.67
CA LYS A 468 -11.63 -17.88 -13.28
C LYS A 468 -11.21 -17.39 -14.65
N LEU A 469 -9.96 -16.95 -14.80
CA LEU A 469 -9.45 -16.40 -16.06
C LEU A 469 -9.30 -17.49 -17.13
N SER A 470 -8.78 -18.67 -16.80
CA SER A 470 -8.64 -19.77 -17.76
C SER A 470 -10.00 -20.19 -18.36
N LYS A 471 -11.05 -20.26 -17.54
CA LYS A 471 -12.42 -20.58 -18.00
C LYS A 471 -12.97 -19.53 -18.95
N TYR A 472 -12.81 -18.24 -18.61
CA TYR A 472 -13.34 -17.15 -19.41
C TYR A 472 -12.56 -16.98 -20.73
N PHE A 473 -11.23 -17.05 -20.67
CA PHE A 473 -10.35 -16.79 -21.79
C PHE A 473 -9.95 -18.05 -22.57
N LYS A 474 -10.49 -19.23 -22.25
CA LYS A 474 -10.15 -20.50 -22.94
C LYS A 474 -10.19 -20.39 -24.47
N LYS A 475 -11.18 -19.67 -25.01
CA LYS A 475 -11.36 -19.46 -26.47
C LYS A 475 -10.34 -18.51 -27.11
N PHE A 476 -9.54 -17.82 -26.31
CA PHE A 476 -8.48 -16.91 -26.77
C PHE A 476 -7.16 -17.66 -26.99
N LYS A 477 -7.02 -18.87 -26.44
CA LYS A 477 -5.84 -19.71 -26.68
C LYS A 477 -5.90 -20.25 -28.11
N ASP A 478 -4.91 -19.85 -28.89
CA ASP A 478 -4.63 -20.37 -30.22
C ASP A 478 -3.45 -21.38 -30.15
N VAL A 479 -3.19 -22.08 -31.26
CA VAL A 479 -1.98 -22.89 -31.44
C VAL A 479 -0.75 -21.98 -31.57
N ASP A 480 -0.96 -20.75 -32.03
CA ASP A 480 0.02 -19.68 -32.09
C ASP A 480 -0.10 -18.75 -30.87
N ASP A 481 0.93 -18.73 -30.03
CA ASP A 481 0.95 -17.91 -28.82
C ASP A 481 0.95 -16.41 -29.12
N GLU A 482 1.44 -15.99 -30.30
CA GLU A 482 1.38 -14.60 -30.76
C GLU A 482 -0.06 -14.14 -30.97
N LYS A 483 -0.87 -14.96 -31.65
CA LYS A 483 -2.30 -14.69 -31.82
C LYS A 483 -3.04 -14.72 -30.49
N SER A 484 -2.64 -15.59 -29.57
CA SER A 484 -3.20 -15.63 -28.21
C SER A 484 -2.95 -14.30 -27.49
N PHE A 485 -1.71 -13.81 -27.53
CA PHE A 485 -1.30 -12.54 -26.94
C PHE A 485 -2.06 -11.36 -27.56
N GLU A 486 -2.08 -11.24 -28.89
CA GLU A 486 -2.79 -10.16 -29.59
C GLU A 486 -4.29 -10.12 -29.24
N ASN A 487 -4.94 -11.28 -29.20
CA ASN A 487 -6.36 -11.38 -28.89
C ASN A 487 -6.65 -10.94 -27.45
N VAL A 488 -5.79 -11.35 -26.50
CA VAL A 488 -5.90 -10.95 -25.09
C VAL A 488 -5.65 -9.45 -24.93
N TYR A 489 -4.56 -8.94 -25.50
CA TYR A 489 -4.17 -7.53 -25.40
C TYR A 489 -5.28 -6.63 -25.96
N ARG A 490 -5.75 -6.90 -27.19
CA ARG A 490 -6.85 -6.14 -27.82
C ARG A 490 -8.16 -6.25 -27.04
N TRP A 491 -8.42 -7.39 -26.39
CA TRP A 491 -9.59 -7.51 -25.53
C TRP A 491 -9.46 -6.63 -24.29
N VAL A 492 -8.30 -6.65 -23.62
CA VAL A 492 -8.07 -5.80 -22.43
C VAL A 492 -8.17 -4.33 -22.80
N GLU A 493 -7.56 -3.92 -23.92
CA GLU A 493 -7.64 -2.56 -24.44
C GLU A 493 -9.06 -2.09 -24.72
N ARG A 494 -9.90 -2.95 -25.30
CA ARG A 494 -11.29 -2.59 -25.63
C ARG A 494 -12.25 -2.67 -24.45
N ASN A 495 -11.97 -3.52 -23.47
CA ASN A 495 -12.95 -3.88 -22.43
C ASN A 495 -12.60 -3.39 -21.03
N ILE A 496 -11.36 -2.95 -20.79
CA ILE A 496 -10.91 -2.42 -19.51
C ILE A 496 -10.61 -0.94 -19.71
N LYS A 497 -11.47 -0.10 -19.13
CA LYS A 497 -11.33 1.35 -19.19
C LYS A 497 -10.05 1.76 -18.46
N ASP A 498 -9.26 2.61 -19.09
CA ASP A 498 -8.12 3.24 -18.43
C ASP A 498 -8.61 4.21 -17.36
N GLU A 499 -8.20 3.97 -16.12
CA GLU A 499 -8.55 4.79 -14.98
C GLU A 499 -7.38 4.89 -13.99
N SER A 500 -6.55 5.91 -14.22
CA SER A 500 -5.59 6.35 -13.22
C SER A 500 -6.34 7.10 -12.10
N SER A 501 -6.45 6.48 -10.93
CA SER A 501 -6.84 7.20 -9.71
C SER A 501 -5.59 7.73 -9.03
N LYS A 502 -5.68 8.97 -8.55
CA LYS A 502 -4.65 9.67 -7.77
C LYS A 502 -4.90 9.54 -6.26
N ASN A 503 -5.79 8.66 -5.82
CA ASN A 503 -6.08 8.47 -4.41
C ASN A 503 -4.86 7.86 -3.69
N PHE A 504 -4.38 8.51 -2.63
CA PHE A 504 -3.22 8.06 -1.86
C PHE A 504 -3.43 6.66 -1.26
N TYR A 505 -4.64 6.39 -0.74
CA TYR A 505 -4.98 5.14 -0.07
C TYR A 505 -5.28 4.00 -1.04
N LYS A 506 -5.23 4.27 -2.36
CA LYS A 506 -5.53 3.28 -3.39
C LYS A 506 -4.53 2.13 -3.31
N THR A 507 -5.05 0.93 -3.07
CA THR A 507 -4.29 -0.30 -3.32
C THR A 507 -4.28 -0.63 -4.80
N MET A 508 -3.16 -1.18 -5.29
CA MET A 508 -3.08 -1.69 -6.66
C MET A 508 -4.08 -2.83 -6.85
N LYS A 509 -4.92 -2.77 -7.89
CA LYS A 509 -5.91 -3.83 -8.15
C LYS A 509 -5.24 -5.15 -8.51
N THR A 510 -5.79 -6.23 -8.00
CA THR A 510 -5.48 -7.59 -8.44
C THR A 510 -5.97 -7.82 -9.88
N PRO A 511 -5.51 -8.89 -10.56
CA PRO A 511 -6.01 -9.23 -11.88
C PRO A 511 -7.53 -9.45 -11.89
N LEU A 512 -8.08 -10.11 -10.85
CA LEU A 512 -9.52 -10.36 -10.79
C LEU A 512 -10.34 -9.11 -10.52
N GLU A 513 -9.85 -8.18 -9.71
CA GLU A 513 -10.50 -6.89 -9.49
C GLU A 513 -10.53 -6.07 -10.77
N THR A 514 -9.38 -5.93 -11.45
CA THR A 514 -9.28 -5.23 -12.74
C THR A 514 -10.23 -5.84 -13.77
N PHE A 515 -10.25 -7.18 -13.87
CA PHE A 515 -11.15 -7.90 -14.77
C PHE A 515 -12.63 -7.73 -14.42
N THR A 516 -12.98 -7.70 -13.13
CA THR A 516 -14.37 -7.67 -12.66
C THR A 516 -14.94 -6.25 -12.73
N LEU A 517 -14.16 -5.25 -12.32
CA LEU A 517 -14.54 -3.84 -12.34
C LEU A 517 -14.48 -3.21 -13.74
N LYS A 518 -13.80 -3.87 -14.70
CA LYS A 518 -13.60 -3.36 -16.07
C LYS A 518 -12.89 -2.00 -16.11
N LYS A 519 -12.07 -1.72 -15.09
CA LYS A 519 -11.32 -0.49 -14.91
C LYS A 519 -9.97 -0.78 -14.29
N GLY A 520 -8.94 -0.10 -14.76
CA GLY A 520 -7.62 -0.11 -14.14
C GLY A 520 -6.68 0.89 -14.81
N SER A 521 -5.62 1.29 -14.11
CA SER A 521 -4.52 2.02 -14.75
C SER A 521 -3.84 1.17 -15.83
N GLU A 522 -3.04 1.81 -16.68
CA GLU A 522 -2.21 1.13 -17.66
C GLU A 522 -1.43 -0.07 -17.07
N LEU A 523 -0.75 0.12 -15.94
CA LEU A 523 -0.04 -0.98 -15.26
C LEU A 523 -0.97 -2.10 -14.76
N GLU A 524 -2.13 -1.75 -14.17
CA GLU A 524 -3.13 -2.74 -13.74
C GLU A 524 -3.68 -3.55 -14.93
N ARG A 525 -3.80 -2.92 -16.12
CA ARG A 525 -4.20 -3.58 -17.38
C ARG A 525 -3.11 -4.54 -17.87
N TYR A 526 -1.83 -4.16 -17.81
CA TYR A 526 -0.71 -5.04 -18.17
C TYR A 526 -0.58 -6.23 -17.21
N ILE A 527 -0.75 -6.01 -15.91
CA ILE A 527 -0.83 -7.07 -14.90
C ILE A 527 -1.97 -8.05 -15.26
N LEU A 528 -3.13 -7.55 -15.68
CA LEU A 528 -4.22 -8.42 -16.13
C LEU A 528 -3.86 -9.20 -17.41
N VAL A 529 -3.21 -8.59 -18.40
CA VAL A 529 -2.74 -9.31 -19.60
C VAL A 529 -1.83 -10.46 -19.20
N VAL A 530 -0.80 -10.20 -18.39
CA VAL A 530 0.12 -11.24 -17.88
C VAL A 530 -0.64 -12.36 -17.15
N ALA A 531 -1.58 -12.00 -16.28
CA ALA A 531 -2.38 -12.98 -15.55
C ALA A 531 -3.24 -13.87 -16.47
N ILE A 532 -3.84 -13.29 -17.52
CA ILE A 532 -4.61 -14.04 -18.52
C ILE A 532 -3.69 -14.99 -19.29
N MET A 533 -2.55 -14.51 -19.79
CA MET A 533 -1.60 -15.33 -20.54
C MET A 533 -1.10 -16.52 -19.71
N LYS A 534 -0.77 -16.28 -18.44
CA LYS A 534 -0.39 -17.35 -17.48
C LYS A 534 -1.53 -18.34 -17.26
N SER A 535 -2.77 -17.87 -17.22
CA SER A 535 -3.97 -18.74 -17.12
C SER A 535 -4.22 -19.56 -18.38
N LEU A 536 -3.66 -19.15 -19.52
CA LEU A 536 -3.66 -19.89 -20.78
C LEU A 536 -2.41 -20.78 -20.95
N ASN A 537 -1.60 -20.93 -19.90
CA ASN A 537 -0.35 -21.69 -19.87
C ASN A 537 0.74 -21.12 -20.80
N ILE A 538 0.79 -19.80 -20.93
CA ILE A 538 1.83 -19.08 -21.67
C ILE A 538 2.65 -18.29 -20.64
N PRO A 539 3.95 -18.58 -20.44
CA PRO A 539 4.79 -17.80 -19.55
C PRO A 539 4.82 -16.33 -20.00
N SER A 540 4.66 -15.40 -19.06
CA SER A 540 4.57 -13.97 -19.37
C SER A 540 5.04 -13.11 -18.21
N LYS A 541 5.51 -11.90 -18.53
CA LYS A 541 6.05 -10.95 -17.54
C LYS A 541 5.81 -9.51 -17.97
N LEU A 542 5.92 -8.60 -17.00
CA LEU A 542 6.12 -7.18 -17.29
C LEU A 542 7.57 -6.95 -17.71
N ASN A 543 7.80 -6.00 -18.60
CA ASN A 543 9.14 -5.50 -18.90
C ASN A 543 9.71 -4.66 -17.77
N TYR A 544 11.01 -4.40 -17.82
CA TYR A 544 11.75 -3.73 -16.75
C TYR A 544 11.23 -2.31 -16.47
N ASP A 545 10.80 -1.59 -17.50
CA ASP A 545 10.21 -0.26 -17.38
C ASP A 545 8.71 -0.28 -17.03
N MET A 546 8.11 -1.47 -16.94
CA MET A 546 6.69 -1.72 -16.66
C MET A 546 5.72 -1.08 -17.66
N ARG A 547 6.19 -0.75 -18.87
CA ARG A 547 5.38 -0.14 -19.94
C ARG A 547 4.95 -1.12 -21.02
N MET A 548 5.33 -2.39 -20.88
CA MET A 548 5.06 -3.42 -21.88
C MET A 548 4.99 -4.81 -21.22
N VAL A 549 4.37 -5.75 -21.93
CA VAL A 549 4.20 -7.13 -21.50
C VAL A 549 4.91 -8.05 -22.48
N SER A 550 5.80 -8.90 -22.00
CA SER A 550 6.41 -9.95 -22.82
C SER A 550 5.75 -11.31 -22.56
N TYR A 551 5.74 -12.15 -23.58
CA TYR A 551 5.40 -13.57 -23.47
C TYR A 551 6.52 -14.45 -24.02
N PHE A 552 6.60 -15.69 -23.54
CA PHE A 552 7.56 -16.67 -24.04
C PHE A 552 6.91 -17.52 -25.15
N GLY A 553 7.29 -17.25 -26.40
CA GLY A 553 6.85 -18.01 -27.58
C GLY A 553 7.86 -19.09 -27.99
N LYS A 554 7.63 -19.70 -29.17
CA LYS A 554 8.49 -20.78 -29.71
C LYS A 554 9.96 -20.39 -29.87
N ASP A 555 10.20 -19.14 -30.28
CA ASP A 555 11.55 -18.62 -30.58
C ASP A 555 12.15 -17.84 -29.40
N GLY A 556 11.52 -17.87 -28.22
CA GLY A 556 11.94 -17.15 -27.02
C GLY A 556 11.00 -16.00 -26.62
N TRP A 557 11.55 -15.02 -25.89
CA TRP A 557 10.80 -13.86 -25.41
C TRP A 557 10.40 -12.94 -26.57
N LYS A 558 9.12 -12.56 -26.60
CA LYS A 558 8.53 -11.58 -27.51
C LYS A 558 7.79 -10.52 -26.71
N ASP A 559 7.82 -9.29 -27.19
CA ASP A 559 7.30 -8.07 -26.56
C ASP A 559 5.98 -7.59 -27.15
#